data_AF-A0A8J7MAK9-F1
#
_entry.id   AF-A0A8J7MAK9-F1
#
_cell.length_a   1.000
_cell.length_b   1.000
_cell.length_c   1.000
_cell.angle_alpha   90.00
_cell.angle_beta   90.00
_cell.angle_gamma   90.00
#
_symmetry.space_group_name_H-M   'P 1'
#
loop_
_entity.id
_entity.type
_entity.pdbx_description
1 polymer ?
#
loop_
_entity_poly.entity_id
_entity_poly.type
_entity_poly.pdbx_seq_one_letter_code
_entity_poly.pdbx_strand_id
1 'polypeptide(L)'
;MDSENETIEPPARHDAVAGGPRISGAPPETLKKRAEFLACARALKQAMPGVIVQARRRSPADTAAPRVGYTCSKKVGGAVERNRAKRRLREAARAVIPALGRPGWDYVLIGRAGATAARPFETLIADLEAALARLHAPRGGGERGRE
;
A
#
# COMPACT_ATOMS: atom_id res chain seq x y z
N MET A 1 -18.28 -8.97 29.73
CA MET A 1 -17.42 -8.12 30.57
C MET A 1 -16.02 -8.68 30.45
N ASP A 2 -15.05 -8.13 29.72
CA ASP A 2 -14.97 -6.93 28.92
C ASP A 2 -13.80 -7.10 27.93
N SER A 3 -14.04 -6.65 26.69
CA SER A 3 -13.09 -6.02 25.78
C SER A 3 -11.60 -6.01 26.17
N GLU A 4 -10.82 -6.96 25.67
CA GLU A 4 -9.38 -6.75 25.46
C GLU A 4 -9.19 -6.10 24.09
N ASN A 5 -9.40 -4.78 24.08
CA ASN A 5 -9.05 -3.89 22.99
C ASN A 5 -7.51 -3.86 22.90
N GLU A 6 -6.97 -4.78 22.09
CA GLU A 6 -5.55 -4.87 21.75
C GLU A 6 -5.11 -3.52 21.15
N THR A 7 -4.48 -2.71 22.00
CA THR A 7 -3.96 -1.39 21.68
C THR A 7 -2.84 -1.56 20.66
N ILE A 8 -3.19 -1.44 19.38
CA ILE A 8 -2.22 -1.34 18.30
C ILE A 8 -1.56 0.03 18.44
N GLU A 9 -0.37 0.05 19.05
CA GLU A 9 0.51 1.22 19.11
C GLU A 9 0.58 1.89 17.73
N PRO A 10 0.40 3.22 17.63
CA PRO A 10 0.64 3.94 16.39
C PRO A 10 2.11 3.71 16.01
N PRO A 11 2.42 3.16 14.82
CA PRO A 11 3.81 2.90 14.48
C PRO A 11 4.56 4.23 14.47
N ALA A 12 5.64 4.24 15.25
CA ALA A 12 6.55 5.35 15.46
C ALA A 12 6.83 6.10 14.16
N ARG A 13 6.83 7.43 14.27
CA ARG A 13 7.34 8.37 13.27
C ARG A 13 8.71 7.85 12.81
N HIS A 14 8.75 7.18 11.66
CA HIS A 14 10.01 6.78 11.05
C HIS A 14 10.54 7.99 10.29
N ASP A 15 11.29 8.81 11.03
CA ASP A 15 12.27 9.70 10.45
C ASP A 15 13.25 8.88 9.60
N ALA A 16 13.47 9.37 8.38
CA ALA A 16 14.59 9.13 7.47
C ALA A 16 14.96 7.67 7.12
N VAL A 17 14.75 7.27 5.85
CA VAL A 17 15.82 6.60 5.08
C VAL A 17 15.62 6.58 3.54
N ALA A 18 16.62 7.15 2.86
CA ALA A 18 17.34 6.61 1.69
C ALA A 18 16.63 6.47 0.31
N GLY A 19 16.73 7.52 -0.50
CA GLY A 19 17.66 7.50 -1.66
C GLY A 19 17.38 6.55 -2.84
N GLY A 20 16.12 6.20 -3.14
CA GLY A 20 15.77 5.61 -4.44
C GLY A 20 15.66 6.69 -5.54
N PRO A 21 15.80 6.33 -6.85
CA PRO A 21 15.58 7.29 -7.93
C PRO A 21 14.16 7.85 -7.83
N ARG A 22 14.06 9.10 -7.38
CA ARG A 22 12.81 9.84 -7.23
C ARG A 22 12.25 10.05 -8.63
N ILE A 23 11.06 9.53 -8.89
CA ILE A 23 10.37 9.82 -10.14
C ILE A 23 9.93 11.30 -10.11
N SER A 24 10.35 12.05 -11.11
CA SER A 24 9.98 13.46 -11.27
C SER A 24 8.47 13.57 -11.56
N GLY A 25 7.68 13.92 -10.55
CA GLY A 25 6.37 14.59 -10.63
C GLY A 25 5.21 13.89 -11.36
N ALA A 26 5.43 12.79 -12.08
CA ALA A 26 4.38 12.13 -12.85
C ALA A 26 3.48 11.28 -11.93
N PRO A 27 2.15 11.37 -12.05
CA PRO A 27 1.25 10.52 -11.30
C PRO A 27 1.50 9.06 -11.67
N PRO A 28 1.42 8.13 -10.69
CA PRO A 28 1.64 6.71 -10.98
C PRO A 28 0.63 6.20 -12.02
N GLU A 29 1.13 5.40 -12.96
CA GLU A 29 0.29 4.72 -13.94
C GLU A 29 -0.68 3.79 -13.21
N THR A 30 -1.93 3.65 -13.67
CA THR A 30 -2.90 2.76 -13.02
C THR A 30 -2.86 1.36 -13.63
N LEU A 31 -2.76 0.31 -12.81
CA LEU A 31 -2.89 -1.09 -13.27
C LEU A 31 -4.31 -1.32 -13.80
N LYS A 32 -4.42 -1.92 -15.00
CA LYS A 32 -5.72 -2.16 -15.66
C LYS A 32 -6.01 -3.65 -15.89
N LYS A 33 -4.99 -4.50 -16.06
CA LYS A 33 -5.21 -5.90 -16.47
C LYS A 33 -5.31 -6.82 -15.26
N ARG A 34 -6.34 -7.66 -15.21
CA ARG A 34 -6.53 -8.66 -14.13
C ARG A 34 -5.31 -9.55 -13.90
N ALA A 35 -4.60 -9.94 -14.96
CA ALA A 35 -3.37 -10.74 -14.85
C ALA A 35 -2.28 -10.04 -14.02
N GLU A 36 -2.17 -8.71 -14.12
CA GLU A 36 -1.19 -7.92 -13.35
C GLU A 36 -1.56 -7.90 -11.86
N PHE A 37 -2.85 -7.75 -11.54
CA PHE A 37 -3.34 -7.85 -10.15
C PHE A 37 -3.07 -9.23 -9.55
N LEU A 38 -3.33 -10.30 -10.29
CA LEU A 38 -3.06 -11.68 -9.83
C LEU A 38 -1.56 -11.92 -9.63
N ALA A 39 -0.72 -11.36 -10.50
CA ALA A 39 0.72 -11.45 -10.35
C ALA A 39 1.21 -10.70 -9.09
N CYS A 40 0.67 -9.51 -8.79
CA CYS A 40 0.95 -8.79 -7.55
C CYS A 40 0.47 -9.55 -6.31
N ALA A 41 -0.68 -10.22 -6.39
CA ALA A 41 -1.21 -11.02 -5.29
C ALA A 41 -0.34 -12.21 -4.90
N ARG A 42 0.49 -12.72 -5.83
CA ARG A 42 1.47 -13.79 -5.57
C ARG A 42 2.83 -13.28 -5.12
N ALA A 43 3.07 -11.97 -5.20
CA ALA A 43 4.35 -11.34 -4.91
C ALA A 43 4.46 -10.93 -3.43
N LEU A 44 5.26 -9.89 -3.14
CA LEU A 44 5.42 -9.37 -1.79
C LEU A 44 4.12 -8.73 -1.33
N LYS A 45 3.76 -8.95 -0.06
CA LYS A 45 2.63 -8.29 0.59
C LYS A 45 3.06 -7.75 1.95
N GLN A 46 2.52 -6.61 2.33
CA GLN A 46 2.61 -6.08 3.67
C GLN A 46 1.22 -5.62 4.12
N ALA A 47 0.77 -6.16 5.24
CA ALA A 47 -0.50 -5.77 5.85
C ALA A 47 -0.24 -4.69 6.90
N MET A 48 -0.99 -3.60 6.81
CA MET A 48 -1.10 -2.55 7.82
C MET A 48 -2.54 -2.43 8.32
N PRO A 49 -2.79 -1.77 9.45
CA PRO A 49 -4.14 -1.62 10.01
C PRO A 49 -5.13 -0.97 9.04
N GLY A 50 -4.70 0.08 8.32
CA GLY A 50 -5.53 0.82 7.37
C GLY A 50 -5.53 0.29 5.93
N VAL A 51 -4.51 -0.48 5.51
CA VAL A 51 -4.31 -0.88 4.10
C VAL A 51 -3.45 -2.14 4.00
N ILE A 52 -3.67 -2.96 2.98
CA ILE A 52 -2.72 -4.00 2.59
C ILE A 52 -2.06 -3.57 1.29
N VAL A 53 -0.74 -3.56 1.26
CA VAL A 53 0.06 -3.20 0.09
C VAL A 53 0.69 -4.47 -0.48
N GLN A 54 0.41 -4.76 -1.74
CA GLN A 54 1.12 -5.77 -2.51
C GLN A 54 2.10 -5.07 -3.43
N ALA A 55 3.30 -5.62 -3.57
CA ALA A 55 4.34 -5.05 -4.41
C ALA A 55 5.03 -6.15 -5.21
N ARG A 56 5.16 -5.92 -6.51
CA ARG A 56 5.83 -6.82 -7.44
C ARG A 56 6.83 -6.01 -8.25
N ARG A 57 8.07 -6.49 -8.32
CA ARG A 57 9.03 -6.01 -9.31
C ARG A 57 8.74 -6.69 -10.66
N ARG A 58 8.51 -5.91 -11.72
CA ARG A 58 8.22 -6.44 -13.07
C ARG A 58 9.42 -7.12 -13.68
N SER A 59 10.52 -6.38 -13.79
CA SER A 59 11.81 -6.86 -14.29
C SER A 59 12.93 -6.01 -13.69
N PRO A 60 14.14 -6.57 -13.49
CA PRO A 60 15.28 -5.80 -13.02
C PRO A 60 15.70 -4.67 -13.95
N ALA A 61 15.47 -4.83 -15.26
CA ALA A 61 15.82 -3.86 -16.32
C ALA A 61 14.69 -2.86 -16.63
N ASP A 62 13.50 -3.04 -16.03
CA ASP A 62 12.37 -2.16 -16.25
C ASP A 62 12.52 -0.91 -15.38
N THR A 63 12.76 0.22 -16.01
CA THR A 63 12.90 1.55 -15.38
C THR A 63 11.66 2.42 -15.57
N ALA A 64 10.57 1.86 -16.11
CA ALA A 64 9.33 2.60 -16.32
C ALA A 64 8.72 3.07 -14.99
N ALA A 65 7.84 4.07 -15.07
CA ALA A 65 7.13 4.59 -13.91
C ALA A 65 6.43 3.47 -13.12
N PRO A 66 6.36 3.59 -11.78
CA PRO A 66 5.62 2.64 -10.97
C PRO A 66 4.15 2.66 -11.33
N ARG A 67 3.54 1.47 -11.28
CA ARG A 67 2.12 1.30 -11.53
C ARG A 67 1.39 1.03 -10.23
N VAL A 68 0.18 1.56 -10.07
CA VAL A 68 -0.66 1.39 -8.88
C VAL A 68 -2.04 0.82 -9.24
N GLY A 69 -2.43 -0.26 -8.58
CA GLY A 69 -3.76 -0.85 -8.63
C GLY A 69 -4.52 -0.58 -7.34
N TYR A 70 -5.83 -0.39 -7.44
CA TYR A 70 -6.68 -0.13 -6.29
C TYR A 70 -7.73 -1.23 -6.19
N THR A 71 -7.74 -1.93 -5.05
CA THR A 71 -8.72 -2.95 -4.75
C THR A 71 -9.42 -2.58 -3.45
N CYS A 72 -10.75 -2.69 -3.41
CA CYS A 72 -11.51 -2.62 -2.16
C CYS A 72 -12.19 -3.97 -1.98
N SER A 73 -12.05 -4.59 -0.81
CA SER A 73 -12.75 -5.84 -0.53
C SER A 73 -14.27 -5.61 -0.52
N LYS A 74 -15.06 -6.64 -0.86
CA LYS A 74 -16.54 -6.59 -0.74
C LYS A 74 -16.98 -6.22 0.68
N LYS A 75 -16.16 -6.56 1.69
CA LYS A 75 -16.43 -6.29 3.10
C LYS A 75 -16.42 -4.80 3.46
N VAL A 76 -15.90 -3.90 2.59
CA VAL A 76 -15.78 -2.46 2.87
C VAL A 76 -17.13 -1.76 3.12
N GLY A 77 -18.24 -2.36 2.72
CA GLY A 77 -19.58 -1.86 2.96
C GLY A 77 -20.33 -1.56 1.65
N GLY A 78 -21.25 -0.60 1.71
CA GLY A 78 -22.08 -0.17 0.60
C GLY A 78 -21.31 0.44 -0.58
N ALA A 79 -22.04 0.89 -1.60
CA ALA A 79 -21.43 1.52 -2.77
C ALA A 79 -20.68 2.81 -2.41
N VAL A 80 -21.19 3.59 -1.46
CA VAL A 80 -20.66 4.90 -1.07
C VAL A 80 -19.35 4.76 -0.30
N GLU A 81 -19.28 3.82 0.65
CA GLU A 81 -18.10 3.53 1.45
C GLU A 81 -16.98 2.96 0.59
N ARG A 82 -17.31 2.06 -0.35
CA ARG A 82 -16.35 1.55 -1.33
C ARG A 82 -15.80 2.66 -2.22
N ASN A 83 -16.64 3.59 -2.67
CA ASN A 83 -16.21 4.71 -3.49
C ASN A 83 -15.36 5.71 -2.68
N ARG A 84 -15.73 5.99 -1.43
CA ARG A 84 -14.94 6.80 -0.50
C ARG A 84 -13.57 6.18 -0.26
N ALA A 85 -13.52 4.89 0.02
CA ALA A 85 -12.28 4.14 0.22
C ALA A 85 -11.39 4.19 -1.04
N LYS A 86 -11.94 3.94 -2.24
CA LYS A 86 -11.17 4.07 -3.48
C LYS A 86 -10.63 5.48 -3.71
N ARG A 87 -11.45 6.52 -3.49
CA ARG A 87 -11.02 7.91 -3.62
C ARG A 87 -9.86 8.21 -2.66
N ARG A 88 -9.99 7.86 -1.39
CA ARG A 88 -8.91 8.03 -0.40
C ARG A 88 -7.64 7.26 -0.74
N LEU A 89 -7.76 6.01 -1.19
CA LEU A 89 -6.60 5.23 -1.61
C LEU A 89 -5.87 5.86 -2.81
N ARG A 90 -6.60 6.46 -3.76
CA ARG A 90 -5.99 7.19 -4.87
C ARG A 90 -5.25 8.43 -4.40
N GLU A 91 -5.84 9.22 -3.51
CA GLU A 91 -5.17 10.41 -2.96
C GLU A 91 -3.92 10.03 -2.16
N ALA A 92 -4.01 9.01 -1.30
CA ALA A 92 -2.85 8.51 -0.56
C ALA A 92 -1.74 8.01 -1.50
N ALA A 93 -2.10 7.26 -2.55
CA ALA A 93 -1.14 6.82 -3.55
C ALA A 93 -0.49 7.99 -4.31
N ARG A 94 -1.27 9.03 -4.66
CA ARG A 94 -0.74 10.22 -5.32
C ARG A 94 0.24 10.98 -4.44
N ALA A 95 0.02 11.03 -3.13
CA ALA A 95 0.94 11.67 -2.19
C ALA A 95 2.22 10.85 -1.99
N VAL A 96 2.11 9.53 -1.83
CA VAL A 96 3.22 8.70 -1.35
C VAL A 96 4.03 8.07 -2.48
N ILE A 97 3.39 7.57 -3.55
CA ILE A 97 4.06 6.78 -4.58
C ILE A 97 5.09 7.60 -5.38
N PRO A 98 4.88 8.88 -5.71
CA PRO A 98 5.93 9.70 -6.33
C PRO A 98 7.18 9.84 -5.48
N ALA A 99 7.05 9.83 -4.14
CA ALA A 99 8.15 9.98 -3.21
C ALA A 99 8.85 8.66 -2.88
N LEU A 100 8.09 7.58 -2.65
CA LEU A 100 8.59 6.29 -2.13
C LEU A 100 8.50 5.13 -3.13
N GLY A 101 7.79 5.31 -4.25
CA GLY A 101 7.65 4.31 -5.29
C GLY A 101 8.95 4.09 -6.05
N ARG A 102 9.24 2.82 -6.38
CA ARG A 102 10.42 2.45 -7.18
C ARG A 102 10.03 2.21 -8.65
N PRO A 103 10.83 2.68 -9.62
CA PRO A 103 10.58 2.40 -11.03
C PRO A 103 10.66 0.89 -11.31
N GLY A 104 9.82 0.40 -12.22
CA GLY A 104 9.69 -1.01 -12.55
C GLY A 104 8.90 -1.85 -11.53
N TRP A 105 8.24 -1.19 -10.56
CA TRP A 105 7.38 -1.85 -9.57
C TRP A 105 5.89 -1.63 -9.85
N ASP A 106 5.13 -2.68 -9.58
CA ASP A 106 3.68 -2.66 -9.56
C ASP A 106 3.22 -2.76 -8.10
N TYR A 107 2.43 -1.80 -7.66
CA TYR A 107 1.85 -1.73 -6.32
C TYR A 107 0.34 -1.98 -6.42
N VAL A 108 -0.21 -2.81 -5.55
CA VAL A 108 -1.67 -2.95 -5.41
C VAL A 108 -2.06 -2.61 -3.99
N LEU A 109 -2.84 -1.53 -3.85
CA LEU A 109 -3.39 -1.06 -2.59
C LEU A 109 -4.75 -1.70 -2.38
N ILE A 110 -4.89 -2.45 -1.29
CA ILE A 110 -6.11 -3.13 -0.91
C ILE A 110 -6.69 -2.45 0.32
N GLY A 111 -7.84 -1.79 0.15
CA GLY A 111 -8.58 -1.17 1.24
C GLY A 111 -9.19 -2.22 2.17
N ARG A 112 -8.94 -2.07 3.47
CA ARG A 112 -9.59 -2.84 4.54
C ARG A 112 -10.94 -2.22 4.90
N ALA A 113 -11.90 -3.11 5.12
CA ALA A 113 -13.24 -2.75 5.51
C ALA A 113 -13.29 -2.09 6.89
N GLY A 114 -14.09 -1.03 7.04
CA GLY A 114 -14.17 -0.25 8.28
C GLY A 114 -12.93 0.60 8.55
N ALA A 115 -11.73 0.06 8.35
CA ALA A 115 -10.47 0.75 8.68
C ALA A 115 -10.10 1.85 7.67
N THR A 116 -10.08 1.58 6.36
CA THR A 116 -9.64 2.61 5.37
C THR A 116 -10.60 3.80 5.28
N ALA A 117 -11.89 3.56 5.52
CA ALA A 117 -12.94 4.55 5.34
C ALA A 117 -13.28 5.31 6.64
N ALA A 118 -13.01 4.76 7.82
CA ALA A 118 -13.25 5.43 9.09
C ALA A 118 -11.99 6.09 9.68
N ARG A 119 -10.78 5.60 9.33
CA ARG A 119 -9.54 6.19 9.86
C ARG A 119 -9.25 7.59 9.30
N PRO A 120 -8.54 8.43 10.08
CA PRO A 120 -7.98 9.67 9.59
C PRO A 120 -7.10 9.44 8.36
N PHE A 121 -7.16 10.37 7.41
CA PHE A 121 -6.42 10.26 6.16
C PHE A 121 -4.90 10.27 6.39
N GLU A 122 -4.42 11.06 7.35
CA GLU A 122 -3.01 11.12 7.73
C GLU A 122 -2.48 9.77 8.23
N THR A 123 -3.27 9.06 9.04
CA THR A 123 -2.92 7.71 9.49
C THR A 123 -2.84 6.72 8.32
N LEU A 124 -3.71 6.88 7.32
CA LEU A 124 -3.66 6.04 6.10
C LEU A 124 -2.40 6.32 5.26
N ILE A 125 -1.96 7.57 5.19
CA ILE A 125 -0.70 7.95 4.55
C ILE A 125 0.47 7.31 5.31
N ALA A 126 0.53 7.48 6.62
CA ALA A 126 1.58 6.90 7.46
C ALA A 126 1.62 5.36 7.35
N ASP A 127 0.46 4.70 7.33
CA ASP A 127 0.37 3.26 7.10
C ASP A 127 0.96 2.87 5.73
N LEU A 128 0.66 3.64 4.68
CA LEU A 128 1.17 3.39 3.33
C LEU A 128 2.68 3.59 3.24
N GLU A 129 3.20 4.66 3.84
CA GLU A 129 4.64 4.94 3.92
C GLU A 129 5.38 3.83 4.66
N ALA A 130 4.88 3.44 5.84
CA ALA A 130 5.45 2.35 6.63
C ALA A 130 5.41 1.00 5.88
N ALA A 131 4.33 0.72 5.15
CA ALA A 131 4.23 -0.48 4.33
C ALA A 131 5.29 -0.50 3.23
N LEU A 132 5.47 0.61 2.50
CA LEU A 132 6.48 0.73 1.44
C LEU A 132 7.89 0.65 1.99
N ALA A 133 8.17 1.31 3.12
CA ALA A 133 9.46 1.23 3.80
C ALA A 133 9.79 -0.23 4.17
N ARG A 134 8.84 -0.97 4.76
CA ARG A 134 9.02 -2.40 5.10
C ARG A 134 9.15 -3.30 3.88
N LEU A 135 8.48 -2.98 2.77
CA LEU A 135 8.58 -3.73 1.51
C LEU A 135 9.94 -3.53 0.82
N HIS A 136 10.53 -2.34 0.98
CA HIS A 136 11.78 -1.94 0.35
C HIS A 136 13.02 -2.04 1.23
N ALA A 137 12.83 -2.21 2.55
CA ALA A 137 13.90 -2.44 3.49
C ALA A 137 14.71 -3.68 3.07
N PRO A 138 16.05 -3.64 3.15
CA PRO A 138 16.88 -4.82 2.92
C PRO A 138 16.47 -5.87 3.94
N ARG A 139 15.78 -6.92 3.48
CA ARG A 139 15.34 -8.00 4.34
C ARG A 139 16.55 -8.80 4.80
N GLY A 140 17.07 -8.50 5.98
CA GLY A 140 17.59 -9.55 6.85
C GLY A 140 16.40 -10.35 7.38
N GLY A 141 16.36 -11.66 7.10
CA GLY A 141 15.43 -12.69 7.59
C GLY A 141 14.15 -12.27 8.31
N GLY A 142 13.00 -12.60 7.74
CA GLY A 142 11.71 -12.39 8.41
C GLY A 142 10.55 -13.11 7.71
N GLU A 143 10.48 -14.42 7.91
CA GLU A 143 9.23 -15.17 7.85
C GLU A 143 8.13 -14.49 8.67
N ARG A 144 6.89 -14.56 8.16
CA ARG A 144 5.61 -14.76 8.90
C ARG A 144 4.42 -14.26 8.06
N GLY A 145 3.40 -15.13 7.89
CA GLY A 145 2.04 -14.70 7.53
C GLY A 145 1.39 -15.42 6.34
N ARG A 146 1.33 -16.75 6.38
CA ARG A 146 0.27 -17.53 5.73
C ARG A 146 -0.19 -18.62 6.70
N GLU A 147 -1.30 -18.34 7.37
CA GLU A 147 -2.32 -19.31 7.75
C GLU A 147 -3.48 -19.12 6.77
#